data_AF-A0AAW1MBZ0-F1
#
_entry.id   AF-A0AAW1MBZ0-F1
#
_cell.length_a   1.000
_cell.length_b   1.000
_cell.length_c   1.000
_cell.angle_alpha   90.00
_cell.angle_beta   90.00
_cell.angle_gamma   90.00
#
_symmetry.space_group_name_H-M   'P 1'
#
loop_
_entity.id
_entity.type
_entity.pdbx_description
1 polymer ?
#
loop_
_entity_poly.entity_id
_entity_poly.type
_entity_poly.pdbx_seq_one_letter_code
_entity_poly.pdbx_strand_id
1 'polypeptide(L)' 'MLSVKFAFVLLLAGCIAVNEARSLPQGGGQTCNNPGGTFYDGCNTCGCSPQGTVTFCTLRYCPSGSSLPATRG' A
#
# COMPACT_ATOMS: atom_id res chain seq x y z
N MET A 1 -10.55 25.12 -37.47
CA MET A 1 -11.59 24.17 -36.99
C MET A 1 -11.04 22.81 -36.56
N LEU A 2 -9.79 22.44 -36.91
CA LEU A 2 -9.17 21.18 -36.47
C LEU A 2 -8.62 21.26 -35.04
N SER A 3 -8.05 22.40 -34.62
CA SER A 3 -7.48 22.62 -33.27
C SER A 3 -8.51 22.61 -32.15
N VAL A 4 -9.77 23.00 -32.46
CA VAL A 4 -10.86 23.07 -31.47
C VAL A 4 -11.42 21.67 -31.17
N LYS A 5 -11.51 20.78 -32.17
CA LYS A 5 -11.99 19.41 -31.99
C LYS A 5 -11.07 18.59 -31.08
N PHE A 6 -9.75 18.79 -31.15
CA PHE A 6 -8.79 18.13 -30.27
C PHE A 6 -8.92 18.57 -28.81
N ALA A 7 -9.19 19.86 -28.55
CA ALA A 7 -9.42 20.35 -27.19
C ALA A 7 -10.66 19.72 -26.54
N PHE A 8 -11.74 19.54 -27.31
CA PHE A 8 -12.96 18.87 -26.83
C PHE A 8 -12.76 17.36 -26.60
N VAL A 9 -11.97 16.69 -27.44
CA VAL A 9 -11.61 15.27 -27.23
C VAL A 9 -10.79 15.10 -25.95
N LEU A 10 -9.92 16.05 -25.62
CA LEU A 10 -9.14 16.04 -24.37
C LEU A 10 -9.99 16.34 -23.13
N LEU A 11 -11.01 17.20 -23.23
CA LEU A 11 -11.94 17.49 -22.13
C LEU A 11 -12.91 16.32 -21.84
N LEU A 12 -13.34 15.58 -22.86
CA LEU A 12 -14.20 14.41 -22.71
C LEU A 12 -13.43 13.14 -22.33
N ALA A 13 -12.14 13.06 -22.69
CA ALA A 13 -11.24 12.01 -22.21
C ALA A 13 -10.65 12.30 -20.83
N GLY A 14 -10.93 13.47 -20.24
CA GLY A 14 -10.42 13.95 -18.96
C GLY A 14 -10.94 13.23 -17.71
N CYS A 15 -11.72 12.14 -17.88
CA CYS A 15 -12.15 11.27 -16.79
C CYS A 15 -11.65 9.82 -16.93
N ILE A 16 -10.80 9.49 -17.91
CA ILE A 16 -10.18 8.16 -17.96
C ILE A 16 -9.07 8.09 -16.92
N ALA A 17 -9.52 7.70 -15.74
CA ALA A 17 -8.86 6.93 -14.70
C ALA A 17 -7.64 7.56 -14.02
N VAL A 18 -7.94 8.26 -12.92
CA VAL A 18 -7.23 8.17 -11.64
C VAL A 18 -5.83 7.53 -11.67
N ASN A 19 -4.83 8.41 -11.73
CA ASN A 19 -3.53 8.35 -11.07
C ASN A 19 -3.25 7.05 -10.30
N GLU A 20 -2.33 6.24 -10.83
CA GLU A 20 -1.58 5.18 -10.14
C GLU A 20 -2.34 4.56 -8.97
N ALA A 21 -3.15 3.54 -9.26
CA ALA A 21 -3.39 2.50 -8.27
C ALA A 21 -2.06 1.80 -7.99
N ARG A 22 -1.16 2.47 -7.25
CA ARG A 22 -0.23 1.78 -6.37
C ARG A 22 -1.09 1.13 -5.30
N SER A 23 -1.73 0.04 -5.70
CA SER A 23 -2.18 -1.00 -4.78
C SER A 23 -1.02 -1.23 -3.84
N LEU A 24 -1.17 -0.77 -2.61
CA LEU A 24 -0.32 -1.16 -1.50
C LEU A 24 -0.13 -2.68 -1.63
N PRO A 25 1.08 -3.21 -1.45
CA PRO A 25 1.27 -4.65 -1.35
C PRO A 25 0.72 -5.10 0.01
N GLN A 26 -0.58 -4.91 0.25
CA GLN A 26 -1.29 -5.44 1.39
C GLN A 26 -1.85 -6.80 0.95
N GLY A 27 -1.04 -7.83 1.16
CA GLY A 27 -1.53 -9.22 1.06
C GLY A 27 -0.63 -10.22 0.36
N GLY A 28 0.61 -9.87 -0.02
CA GLY A 28 1.56 -10.83 -0.61
C GLY A 28 2.80 -10.97 0.25
N GLY A 29 2.83 -11.93 1.20
CA GLY A 29 4.04 -12.43 1.86
C GLY A 29 4.99 -11.36 2.42
N GLN A 30 4.52 -10.54 3.36
CA GLN A 30 5.40 -9.62 4.10
C GLN A 30 6.37 -10.45 4.97
N THR A 31 7.68 -10.26 4.81
CA THR A 31 8.71 -10.87 5.66
C THR A 31 9.06 -9.96 6.84
N CYS A 32 9.49 -10.54 7.95
CA CYS A 32 9.85 -9.84 9.20
C CYS A 32 11.14 -10.42 9.77
N ASN A 33 12.03 -9.58 10.33
CA ASN A 33 13.35 -10.02 10.81
C ASN A 33 13.38 -10.39 12.31
N ASN A 34 12.22 -10.48 12.97
CA ASN A 34 12.08 -10.94 14.35
C ASN A 34 11.29 -12.26 14.45
N PRO A 35 11.85 -13.41 14.00
CA PRO A 35 11.12 -14.68 13.97
C PRO A 35 10.54 -15.07 15.33
N GLY A 36 9.25 -15.44 15.34
CA GLY A 36 8.52 -15.82 16.55
C GLY A 36 8.16 -14.66 17.48
N GLY A 37 8.61 -13.44 17.17
CA GLY A 37 8.33 -12.24 17.95
C GLY A 37 7.20 -11.39 17.38
N THR A 38 7.10 -10.18 17.92
CA THR A 38 6.21 -9.12 17.42
C THR A 38 7.03 -7.90 17.02
N PHE A 39 6.51 -7.09 16.12
CA PHE A 39 7.08 -5.79 15.73
C PHE A 39 5.98 -4.74 15.56
N TYR A 40 6.36 -3.47 15.56
CA TYR A 40 5.46 -2.36 15.29
C TYR A 40 5.69 -1.86 13.87
N ASP A 41 4.67 -1.92 13.02
CA ASP A 41 4.77 -1.51 11.62
C ASP A 41 4.65 0.01 11.44
N GLY A 42 4.68 0.81 12.51
CA GLY A 42 4.42 2.25 12.44
C GLY A 42 2.97 2.65 12.78
N CYS A 43 2.04 1.70 12.81
CA CYS A 43 0.64 1.93 13.24
C CYS A 43 0.05 0.76 14.04
N ASN A 44 0.29 -0.45 13.56
CA ASN A 44 -0.19 -1.72 14.08
C ASN A 44 0.94 -2.52 14.72
N THR A 45 0.56 -3.37 15.68
CA THR A 45 1.43 -4.41 16.20
C THR A 45 1.21 -5.66 15.39
N CYS A 46 2.28 -6.21 14.84
CA CYS A 46 2.28 -7.38 13.99
C CYS A 46 3.04 -8.55 14.62
N GLY A 47 2.58 -9.76 14.38
CA GLY A 47 3.26 -11.01 14.76
C GLY A 47 4.09 -11.57 13.62
N CYS A 48 5.20 -12.21 13.97
CA CYS A 48 6.13 -12.85 13.04
C CYS A 48 6.19 -14.36 13.31
N SER A 49 6.07 -15.17 12.27
CA SER A 49 6.25 -16.62 12.36
C SER A 49 7.72 -16.95 12.67
N PRO A 50 8.01 -18.17 13.14
CA PRO A 50 9.38 -18.66 13.24
C PRO A 50 10.11 -18.72 11.88
N GLN A 51 9.38 -18.68 10.75
CA GLN A 51 9.94 -18.67 9.40
C GLN A 51 10.19 -17.24 8.86
N GLY A 52 9.99 -16.20 9.67
CA GLY A 52 10.22 -14.81 9.27
C GLY A 52 9.13 -14.24 8.37
N THR A 53 7.89 -14.75 8.48
CA THR A 53 6.73 -14.23 7.75
C THR A 53 5.72 -13.59 8.69
N VAL A 54 5.11 -12.48 8.29
CA VAL A 54 4.08 -11.83 9.10
C VAL A 54 2.85 -12.74 9.19
N THR A 55 2.37 -12.98 10.41
CA THR A 55 1.22 -13.88 10.69
C THR A 55 -0.06 -13.12 10.97
N PHE A 56 0.02 -12.00 11.68
CA PHE A 56 -1.12 -11.14 11.99
C PHE A 56 -0.65 -9.70 12.20
N CYS A 57 -1.58 -8.75 12.12
CA CYS A 57 -1.44 -7.39 12.60
C CYS A 57 -2.73 -6.96 13.30
N THR A 58 -2.62 -6.07 14.29
CA THR A 58 -3.80 -5.36 14.80
C THR A 58 -4.45 -4.54 13.68
N LEU A 59 -5.69 -4.08 13.87
CA LEU A 59 -6.45 -3.34 12.86
C LEU A 59 -6.76 -1.91 13.33
N ARG A 60 -5.76 -1.19 13.84
CA ARG A 60 -5.88 0.22 14.17
C ARG A 60 -6.00 1.03 12.88
N TYR A 61 -6.80 2.10 12.93
CA TYR A 61 -6.90 3.03 11.83
C TYR A 61 -5.58 3.80 11.67
N CYS A 62 -4.99 3.72 10.48
CA CYS A 62 -3.67 4.28 10.19
C CYS A 62 -3.81 5.53 9.31
N PRO A 63 -3.16 6.65 9.68
CA PRO A 63 -2.97 7.76 8.76
C PRO A 63 -2.27 7.29 7.48
N SER A 64 -2.63 7.89 6.34
CA SER A 64 -2.06 7.51 5.05
C SER A 64 -0.52 7.50 5.07
N GLY A 65 0.07 6.34 4.75
CA GLY A 65 1.53 6.17 4.67
C GLY A 65 2.25 5.86 5.99
N SER A 66 1.53 5.64 7.10
CA SER A 66 2.13 5.33 8.41
C SER A 66 2.55 3.87 8.61
N SER A 67 2.11 2.94 7.77
CA SER A 67 2.58 1.55 7.78
C SER A 67 3.95 1.45 7.08
N LEU A 68 5.00 1.35 7.88
CA LEU A 68 6.35 0.97 7.47
C LEU A 68 6.34 -0.43 6.86
N PRO A 69 7.19 -0.68 5.84
CA PRO A 69 7.35 -2.02 5.30
C PRO A 69 7.91 -2.96 6.38
N ALA A 70 7.41 -4.20 6.43
CA ALA A 70 7.80 -5.21 7.42
C ALA A 70 9.29 -5.61 7.39
N THR A 71 10.05 -5.11 6.40
CA THR A 71 11.50 -5.30 6.27
C THR A 71 12.34 -4.41 7.20
N ARG A 72 11.75 -3.43 7.91
CA ARG A 72 12.45 -2.60 8.91
C ARG A 72 11.97 -2.90 10.32
N GLY A 73 12.45 -4.01 10.87
CA GLY A 73 12.35 -4.38 12.28
C GLY A 73 13.39 -5.43 12.57
#